data_AF-A0A430BLF5-F1
#
_entry.id   AF-A0A430BLF5-F1
#
_cell.length_a   1.000
_cell.length_b   1.000
_cell.length_c   1.000
_cell.angle_alpha   90.00
_cell.angle_beta   90.00
_cell.angle_gamma   90.00
#
_symmetry.space_group_name_H-M   'P 1'
#
loop_
_entity.id
_entity.type
_entity.pdbx_description
1 polymer ?
#
loop_
_entity_poly.entity_id
_entity_poly.type
_entity_poly.pdbx_seq_one_letter_code
_entity_poly.pdbx_strand_id
1 'polypeptide(L)'
;MLHAIEVLLEREGQVVDKVERLPRRMPDGSIGVEYMGLVYPIARAGRASLDGRWCYSSEAPICLDELDEPLDDDKRFWTIDRSGTRPYIFINGSEALLGETLSSFARAKIPVEHHGPSFRESESGLLHDWFVRLEPATAPSDWELAQLLAEVSEPLVNSDTGSPDLMIARLRRDHDRLATKLIAAERELAETLSNADANEAELARTRDEAARNERRLETEAAFLRAGLEAVRSRGAADDADALRDLRIRIDSLSSDRDDALVAWTRAEEAAAQLRLRLEAAQAELAEVAARPSGPTFTSKRQGRADAELQTVMKALLPSIAFVRGSIDFILTEVEDRRDLYGKLRLLVDNPVSVGGKRVHAVDGWLEVHMSTGRGRDGRLYYKKREHGWSVLVSDKAAQANDFQWLKTQ
;
A
#
# COMPACT_ATOMS: atom_id res chain seq x y z
N MET A 1 11.08 -33.25 7.59
CA MET A 1 12.44 -32.68 7.83
C MET A 1 12.62 -31.62 6.76
N LEU A 2 13.09 -30.41 7.06
CA LEU A 2 13.21 -29.39 6.01
C LEU A 2 14.32 -29.78 5.03
N HIS A 3 13.99 -29.87 3.74
CA HIS A 3 14.94 -30.21 2.68
C HIS A 3 15.46 -28.94 2.01
N ALA A 4 16.77 -28.80 1.94
CA ALA A 4 17.38 -27.76 1.13
C ALA A 4 17.18 -28.08 -0.36
N ILE A 5 16.98 -27.04 -1.16
CA ILE A 5 16.83 -27.13 -2.60
C ILE A 5 18.06 -26.55 -3.28
N GLU A 6 18.45 -27.17 -4.39
CA GLU A 6 19.54 -26.71 -5.23
C GLU A 6 19.01 -25.69 -6.26
N VAL A 7 19.63 -24.50 -6.32
CA VAL A 7 19.22 -23.40 -7.19
C VAL A 7 20.42 -22.83 -7.94
N LEU A 8 20.29 -22.71 -9.27
CA LEU A 8 21.26 -22.03 -10.14
C LEU A 8 20.94 -20.53 -10.17
N LEU A 9 21.94 -19.70 -9.92
CA LEU A 9 21.80 -18.24 -9.93
C LEU A 9 22.25 -17.69 -11.27
N GLU A 10 21.43 -16.84 -11.87
CA GLU A 10 21.67 -16.27 -13.20
C GLU A 10 21.80 -14.75 -13.15
N ARG A 11 22.72 -14.20 -13.95
CA ARG A 11 22.85 -12.77 -14.20
C ARG A 11 22.99 -12.56 -15.71
N GLU A 12 22.18 -11.69 -16.27
CA GLU A 12 22.07 -11.41 -17.70
C GLU A 12 21.92 -12.68 -18.55
N GLY A 13 21.17 -13.67 -18.03
CA GLY A 13 20.95 -14.97 -18.67
C GLY A 13 22.13 -15.95 -18.60
N GLN A 14 23.20 -15.62 -17.90
CA GLN A 14 24.34 -16.52 -17.66
C GLN A 14 24.31 -17.06 -16.23
N VAL A 15 24.54 -18.36 -16.06
CA VAL A 15 24.68 -18.98 -14.74
C VAL A 15 25.97 -18.46 -14.10
N VAL A 16 25.84 -17.73 -13.00
CA VAL A 16 26.95 -17.14 -12.26
C VAL A 16 27.33 -17.93 -11.01
N ASP A 17 26.36 -18.66 -10.43
CA ASP A 17 26.59 -19.40 -9.18
C ASP A 17 25.56 -20.54 -9.01
N LYS A 18 25.79 -21.41 -8.03
CA LYS A 18 24.94 -22.54 -7.67
C LYS A 18 24.88 -22.68 -6.15
N VAL A 19 23.68 -22.63 -5.57
CA VAL A 19 23.48 -22.62 -4.12
C VAL A 19 22.50 -23.69 -3.66
N GLU A 20 22.73 -24.25 -2.47
CA GLU A 20 21.82 -25.17 -1.81
C GLU A 20 21.28 -24.51 -0.53
N ARG A 21 19.98 -24.22 -0.49
CA ARG A 21 19.35 -23.41 0.57
C ARG A 21 17.94 -23.87 0.87
N LEU A 22 17.45 -23.55 2.06
CA LEU A 22 16.04 -23.75 2.38
C LEU A 22 15.17 -22.76 1.57
N PRO A 23 14.06 -23.22 0.97
CA PRO A 23 13.13 -22.33 0.29
C PRO A 23 12.51 -21.32 1.26
N ARG A 24 12.27 -20.11 0.77
CA ARG A 24 11.60 -19.04 1.52
C ARG A 24 10.38 -18.55 0.76
N ARG A 25 9.29 -18.22 1.45
CA ARG A 25 8.07 -17.70 0.82
C ARG A 25 8.14 -16.18 0.74
N MET A 26 8.21 -15.63 -0.45
CA MET A 26 8.26 -14.20 -0.70
C MET A 26 6.91 -13.52 -0.39
N PRO A 27 6.88 -12.17 -0.23
CA PRO A 27 5.66 -11.42 0.07
C PRO A 27 4.54 -11.55 -0.98
N ASP A 28 4.89 -11.89 -2.21
CA ASP A 28 3.93 -12.15 -3.30
C ASP A 28 3.45 -13.61 -3.35
N GLY A 29 3.82 -14.42 -2.35
CA GLY A 29 3.48 -15.84 -2.26
C GLY A 29 4.42 -16.76 -3.04
N SER A 30 5.32 -16.22 -3.87
CA SER A 30 6.26 -17.02 -4.64
C SER A 30 7.33 -17.67 -3.75
N ILE A 31 7.98 -18.72 -4.26
CA ILE A 31 9.12 -19.35 -3.57
C ILE A 31 10.40 -18.70 -4.05
N GLY A 32 11.22 -18.29 -3.09
CA GLY A 32 12.52 -17.67 -3.32
C GLY A 32 13.66 -18.44 -2.67
N VAL A 33 14.88 -18.13 -3.11
CA VAL A 33 16.12 -18.62 -2.54
C VAL A 33 16.91 -17.46 -1.96
N GLU A 34 17.50 -17.65 -0.79
CA GLU A 34 18.37 -16.65 -0.18
C GLU A 34 19.77 -16.69 -0.79
N TYR A 35 20.22 -15.56 -1.33
CA TYR A 35 21.57 -15.33 -1.80
C TYR A 35 22.06 -13.95 -1.36
N MET A 36 23.19 -13.91 -0.65
CA MET A 36 23.81 -12.67 -0.16
C MET A 36 22.86 -11.78 0.67
N GLY A 37 22.02 -12.40 1.50
CA GLY A 37 21.06 -11.71 2.38
C GLY A 37 19.78 -11.23 1.69
N LEU A 38 19.64 -11.45 0.39
CA LEU A 38 18.45 -11.15 -0.39
C LEU A 38 17.78 -12.44 -0.84
N VAL A 39 16.46 -12.42 -0.96
CA VAL A 39 15.67 -13.55 -1.44
C VAL A 39 15.24 -13.25 -2.86
N TYR A 40 15.72 -14.07 -3.78
CA TYR A 40 15.40 -13.98 -5.20
C TYR A 40 14.33 -15.00 -5.51
N PRO A 41 13.29 -14.65 -6.27
CA PRO A 41 12.27 -15.59 -6.70
C PRO A 41 12.95 -16.68 -7.51
N ILE A 42 12.66 -17.92 -7.15
CA ILE A 42 13.06 -19.07 -7.94
C ILE A 42 12.14 -19.08 -9.15
N ALA A 43 12.71 -18.72 -10.30
CA ALA A 43 12.13 -18.97 -11.60
C ALA A 43 12.09 -20.48 -11.89
N ARG A 44 11.41 -20.85 -12.97
CA ARG A 44 11.22 -22.26 -13.34
C ARG A 44 12.56 -23.02 -13.45
N ALA A 45 12.53 -24.30 -13.08
CA ALA A 45 13.65 -25.25 -13.13
C ALA A 45 14.79 -24.99 -12.13
N GLY A 46 14.46 -24.52 -10.93
CA GLY A 46 15.46 -24.29 -9.88
C GLY A 46 16.49 -23.24 -10.29
N ARG A 47 16.05 -22.17 -10.97
CA ARG A 47 16.91 -21.05 -11.37
C ARG A 47 16.42 -19.77 -10.71
N ALA A 48 17.30 -18.89 -10.25
CA ALA A 48 16.92 -17.58 -9.73
C ALA A 48 17.71 -16.49 -10.47
N SER A 49 16.98 -15.55 -11.08
CA SER A 49 17.60 -14.40 -11.76
C SER A 49 17.96 -13.33 -10.72
N LEU A 50 19.24 -12.96 -10.69
CA LEU A 50 19.78 -11.89 -9.86
C LEU A 50 19.48 -10.49 -10.39
N ASP A 51 19.00 -10.37 -11.64
CA ASP A 51 18.56 -9.10 -12.24
C ASP A 51 17.07 -8.82 -12.00
N GLY A 52 16.37 -9.81 -11.44
CA GLY A 52 14.94 -9.76 -11.18
C GLY A 52 14.57 -9.00 -9.92
N ARG A 53 13.29 -9.17 -9.54
CA ARG A 53 12.80 -8.70 -8.24
C ARG A 53 13.48 -9.49 -7.13
N TRP A 54 13.63 -8.87 -5.97
CA TRP A 54 14.14 -9.51 -4.77
C TRP A 54 13.45 -8.89 -3.55
N CYS A 55 13.48 -9.58 -2.42
CA CYS A 55 13.05 -9.05 -1.12
C CYS A 55 14.10 -9.38 -0.05
N TYR A 56 13.95 -8.82 1.15
CA TYR A 56 14.86 -9.15 2.25
C TYR A 56 14.50 -10.50 2.86
N SER A 57 15.49 -11.19 3.43
CA SER A 57 15.24 -12.47 4.10
C SER A 57 14.32 -12.37 5.32
N SER A 58 14.18 -11.19 5.92
CA SER A 58 13.18 -10.90 6.97
C SER A 58 11.74 -10.88 6.44
N GLU A 59 11.55 -10.52 5.17
CA GLU A 59 10.23 -10.43 4.52
C GLU A 59 9.81 -11.78 3.90
N ALA A 60 10.72 -12.75 3.86
CA ALA A 60 10.50 -14.05 3.26
C ALA A 60 10.82 -15.18 4.27
N PRO A 61 9.84 -15.59 5.10
CA PRO A 61 10.05 -16.66 6.08
C PRO A 61 10.40 -17.98 5.37
N ILE A 62 11.16 -18.83 6.08
CA ILE A 62 11.48 -20.19 5.62
C ILE A 62 10.16 -20.94 5.43
N CYS A 63 10.00 -21.61 4.28
CA CYS A 63 8.85 -22.47 4.04
C CYS A 63 8.91 -23.67 4.99
N LEU A 64 7.94 -23.75 5.90
CA LEU A 64 7.81 -24.86 6.84
C LEU A 64 6.96 -26.00 6.28
N ASP A 65 6.14 -25.70 5.28
CA ASP A 65 5.35 -26.68 4.56
C ASP A 65 6.31 -27.57 3.75
N GLU A 66 6.11 -28.90 3.82
CA GLU A 66 6.72 -29.79 2.84
C GLU A 66 6.28 -29.28 1.47
N LEU A 67 7.26 -28.97 0.59
CA LEU A 67 6.95 -28.66 -0.80
C LEU A 67 6.31 -29.93 -1.37
N ASP A 68 4.98 -29.99 -1.31
CA ASP A 68 4.19 -31.19 -1.63
C ASP A 68 4.40 -31.69 -3.06
N GLU A 69 5.05 -30.87 -3.89
CA GLU A 69 5.48 -31.23 -5.23
C GLU A 69 6.96 -30.84 -5.42
N PRO A 70 7.81 -31.75 -5.93
CA PRO A 70 9.16 -31.38 -6.32
C PRO A 70 9.08 -30.19 -7.31
N LEU A 71 9.96 -29.19 -7.14
CA LEU A 71 10.18 -28.07 -8.09
C LEU A 71 10.59 -28.52 -9.52
N ASP A 72 10.48 -29.81 -9.77
CA ASP A 72 10.85 -30.58 -10.95
C ASP A 72 9.66 -30.78 -11.91
N ASP A 73 8.43 -30.40 -11.54
CA ASP A 73 7.30 -30.49 -12.46
C ASP A 73 7.20 -29.25 -13.37
N ASP A 74 8.04 -29.30 -14.41
CA ASP A 74 7.79 -28.80 -15.76
C ASP A 74 7.14 -27.41 -15.89
N LYS A 75 7.95 -26.40 -16.25
CA LYS A 75 7.76 -25.41 -17.34
C LYS A 75 6.39 -24.72 -17.56
N ARG A 76 5.35 -24.89 -16.75
CA ARG A 76 4.01 -24.38 -17.04
C ARG A 76 3.93 -22.90 -16.75
N PHE A 77 4.05 -22.10 -17.81
CA PHE A 77 3.80 -20.64 -17.84
C PHE A 77 2.34 -20.26 -17.69
N TRP A 78 1.48 -21.25 -17.50
CA TRP A 78 0.06 -21.08 -17.46
C TRP A 78 -0.57 -21.88 -16.32
N THR A 79 -1.69 -21.39 -15.83
CA THR A 79 -2.63 -22.10 -14.95
C THR A 79 -4.03 -21.96 -15.53
N ILE A 80 -4.98 -22.79 -15.11
CA ILE A 80 -6.37 -22.69 -15.54
C ILE A 80 -7.32 -22.71 -14.33
N ASP A 81 -8.28 -21.78 -14.32
CA ASP A 81 -9.37 -21.70 -13.37
C ASP A 81 -10.68 -22.08 -14.08
N ARG A 82 -11.35 -23.12 -13.57
CA ARG A 82 -12.65 -23.61 -14.05
C ARG A 82 -13.77 -23.45 -13.02
N SER A 83 -13.53 -22.74 -11.92
CA SER A 83 -14.50 -22.56 -10.82
C SER A 83 -15.72 -21.72 -11.21
N GLY A 84 -15.54 -20.84 -12.20
CA GLY A 84 -16.60 -19.96 -12.71
C GLY A 84 -17.42 -20.56 -13.83
N THR A 85 -18.40 -19.79 -14.32
CA THR A 85 -19.20 -20.15 -15.50
C THR A 85 -18.39 -20.20 -16.80
N ARG A 86 -17.17 -19.66 -16.80
CA ARG A 86 -16.27 -19.63 -17.94
C ARG A 86 -14.85 -20.00 -17.49
N PRO A 87 -14.16 -20.86 -18.24
CA PRO A 87 -12.77 -21.20 -17.96
C PRO A 87 -11.83 -20.02 -18.30
N TYR A 88 -10.90 -19.73 -17.39
CA TYR A 88 -9.86 -18.74 -17.55
C TYR A 88 -8.49 -19.42 -17.53
N ILE A 89 -7.68 -19.19 -18.56
CA ILE A 89 -6.27 -19.52 -18.54
C ILE A 89 -5.51 -18.29 -18.12
N PHE A 90 -4.68 -18.41 -17.11
CA PHE A 90 -3.79 -17.35 -16.69
C PHE A 90 -2.37 -17.64 -17.16
N ILE A 91 -1.67 -16.60 -17.63
CA ILE A 91 -0.34 -16.73 -18.23
C ILE A 91 0.62 -15.77 -17.53
N ASN A 92 1.80 -16.28 -17.16
CA ASN A 92 2.89 -15.52 -16.58
C ASN A 92 4.04 -15.42 -17.61
N GLY A 93 4.38 -14.20 -18.02
CA GLY A 93 5.43 -13.92 -18.99
C GLY A 93 5.16 -12.68 -19.83
N SER A 94 5.93 -12.48 -20.90
CA SER A 94 5.77 -11.33 -21.79
C SER A 94 4.47 -11.35 -22.61
N GLU A 95 4.13 -10.19 -23.18
CA GLU A 95 3.05 -10.08 -24.17
C GLU A 95 3.32 -10.94 -25.41
N ALA A 96 4.59 -11.17 -25.75
CA ALA A 96 4.98 -12.05 -26.84
C ALA A 96 4.62 -13.51 -26.54
N LEU A 97 4.81 -13.95 -25.29
CA LEU A 97 4.37 -15.28 -24.83
C LEU A 97 2.84 -15.41 -24.87
N LEU A 98 2.10 -14.37 -24.48
CA LEU A 98 0.65 -14.31 -24.67
C LEU A 98 0.28 -14.42 -26.15
N GLY A 99 0.96 -13.68 -27.03
CA GLY A 99 0.74 -13.71 -28.47
C GLY A 99 0.97 -15.09 -29.08
N GLU A 100 2.03 -15.80 -28.68
CA GLU A 100 2.29 -17.16 -29.13
C GLU A 100 1.26 -18.15 -28.57
N THR A 101 0.81 -17.97 -27.33
CA THR A 101 -0.28 -18.74 -26.74
C THR A 101 -1.57 -18.60 -27.54
N LEU A 102 -1.96 -17.36 -27.85
CA LEU A 102 -3.14 -17.06 -28.67
C LEU A 102 -3.01 -17.64 -30.09
N SER A 103 -1.81 -17.58 -30.66
CA SER A 103 -1.52 -18.18 -31.97
C SER A 103 -1.65 -19.71 -31.93
N SER A 104 -1.19 -20.36 -30.86
CA SER A 104 -1.36 -21.80 -30.66
C SER A 104 -2.85 -22.18 -30.57
N PHE A 105 -3.65 -21.44 -29.79
CA PHE A 105 -5.10 -21.66 -29.71
C PHE A 105 -5.80 -21.43 -31.05
N ALA A 106 -5.41 -20.41 -31.82
CA ALA A 106 -5.95 -20.15 -33.14
C ALA A 106 -5.63 -21.31 -34.13
N ARG A 107 -4.39 -21.83 -34.12
CA ARG A 107 -3.99 -22.99 -34.94
C ARG A 107 -4.82 -24.24 -34.60
N ALA A 108 -5.10 -24.44 -33.30
CA ALA A 108 -5.93 -25.53 -32.80
C ALA A 108 -7.45 -25.28 -32.94
N LYS A 109 -7.86 -24.13 -33.50
CA LYS A 109 -9.26 -23.70 -33.65
C LYS A 109 -10.02 -23.63 -32.32
N ILE A 110 -9.34 -23.27 -31.23
CA ILE A 110 -9.95 -23.03 -29.92
C ILE A 110 -10.45 -21.58 -29.87
N PRO A 111 -11.75 -21.35 -29.67
CA PRO A 111 -12.29 -20.00 -29.60
C PRO A 111 -11.86 -19.31 -28.29
N VAL A 112 -11.18 -18.17 -28.45
CA VAL A 112 -10.85 -17.24 -27.37
C VAL A 112 -11.88 -16.12 -27.38
N GLU A 113 -12.67 -16.01 -26.31
CA GLU A 113 -13.70 -14.97 -26.21
C GLU A 113 -13.11 -13.61 -25.85
N HIS A 114 -12.10 -13.62 -24.98
CA HIS A 114 -11.47 -12.40 -24.49
C HIS A 114 -10.08 -12.72 -23.95
N HIS A 115 -9.17 -11.75 -24.03
CA HIS A 115 -7.86 -11.83 -23.39
C HIS A 115 -7.42 -10.44 -22.96
N GLY A 116 -6.50 -10.37 -22.01
CA GLY A 116 -5.93 -9.10 -21.58
C GLY A 116 -5.05 -9.23 -20.34
N PRO A 117 -4.59 -8.11 -19.78
CA PRO A 117 -3.88 -8.10 -18.51
C PRO A 117 -4.77 -8.67 -17.40
N SER A 118 -4.22 -9.56 -16.56
CA SER A 118 -4.98 -10.05 -15.40
C SER A 118 -4.88 -9.07 -14.24
N PHE A 119 -6.03 -8.74 -13.65
CA PHE A 119 -6.13 -7.95 -12.41
C PHE A 119 -6.73 -8.77 -11.26
N ARG A 120 -6.93 -10.07 -11.48
CA ARG A 120 -7.58 -10.98 -10.55
C ARG A 120 -6.58 -12.04 -10.09
N GLU A 121 -6.64 -12.37 -8.81
CA GLU A 121 -5.97 -13.54 -8.24
C GLU A 121 -6.66 -14.81 -8.74
N SER A 122 -5.86 -15.83 -9.10
CA SER A 122 -6.39 -17.17 -9.36
C SER A 122 -6.82 -17.86 -8.06
N GLU A 123 -7.39 -19.05 -8.14
CA GLU A 123 -7.78 -19.82 -6.93
C GLU A 123 -6.62 -20.12 -5.99
N SER A 124 -5.38 -20.14 -6.50
CA SER A 124 -4.17 -20.28 -5.69
C SER A 124 -3.73 -18.98 -5.01
N GLY A 125 -4.48 -17.88 -5.17
CA GLY A 125 -4.12 -16.55 -4.67
C GLY A 125 -3.01 -15.86 -5.49
N LEU A 126 -2.58 -16.46 -6.61
CA LEU A 126 -1.51 -15.91 -7.44
C LEU A 126 -2.06 -14.88 -8.43
N LEU A 127 -1.39 -13.73 -8.49
CA LEU A 127 -1.58 -12.74 -9.54
C LEU A 127 -0.78 -13.14 -10.78
N HIS A 128 -1.47 -13.13 -11.92
CA HIS A 128 -0.89 -13.48 -13.21
C HIS A 128 -0.72 -12.25 -14.10
N ASP A 129 0.14 -12.33 -15.12
CA ASP A 129 0.36 -11.19 -16.03
C ASP A 129 -0.83 -11.02 -17.00
N TRP A 130 -1.35 -12.14 -17.51
CA TRP A 130 -2.39 -12.15 -18.53
C TRP A 130 -3.48 -13.17 -18.19
N PHE A 131 -4.68 -12.94 -18.74
CA PHE A 131 -5.75 -13.92 -18.78
C PHE A 131 -6.23 -14.15 -20.22
N VAL A 132 -6.72 -15.36 -20.46
CA VAL A 132 -7.39 -15.78 -21.68
C VAL A 132 -8.68 -16.49 -21.28
N ARG A 133 -9.83 -15.94 -21.69
CA ARG A 133 -11.15 -16.50 -21.42
C ARG A 133 -11.58 -17.37 -22.59
N LEU A 134 -11.85 -18.64 -22.31
CA LEU A 134 -12.26 -19.62 -23.30
C LEU A 134 -13.77 -19.85 -23.28
N GLU A 135 -14.32 -20.29 -24.42
CA GLU A 135 -15.71 -20.71 -24.51
C GLU A 135 -15.91 -22.06 -23.80
N PRO A 136 -16.87 -22.19 -22.84
CA PRO A 136 -17.01 -23.39 -22.01
C PRO A 136 -17.25 -24.69 -22.78
N ALA A 137 -17.99 -24.62 -23.88
CA ALA A 137 -18.38 -25.79 -24.68
C ALA A 137 -17.22 -26.42 -25.45
N THR A 138 -16.13 -25.67 -25.65
CA THR A 138 -14.98 -26.05 -26.46
C THR A 138 -13.66 -25.87 -25.71
N ALA A 139 -13.71 -25.62 -24.40
CA ALA A 139 -12.52 -25.43 -23.59
C ALA A 139 -11.75 -26.75 -23.48
N PRO A 140 -10.44 -26.79 -23.82
CA PRO A 140 -9.69 -28.03 -23.75
C PRO A 140 -9.51 -28.50 -22.30
N SER A 141 -9.33 -29.81 -22.15
CA SER A 141 -8.90 -30.45 -20.90
C SER A 141 -7.48 -30.01 -20.52
N ASP A 142 -7.08 -30.25 -19.27
CA ASP A 142 -5.73 -29.91 -18.80
C ASP A 142 -4.63 -30.59 -19.59
N TRP A 143 -4.87 -31.83 -20.00
CA TRP A 143 -3.94 -32.58 -20.83
C TRP A 143 -3.82 -31.98 -22.24
N GLU A 144 -4.94 -31.61 -22.86
CA GLU A 144 -4.91 -30.95 -24.18
C GLU A 144 -4.22 -29.58 -24.12
N LEU A 145 -4.47 -28.79 -23.07
CA LEU A 145 -3.77 -27.53 -22.84
C LEU A 145 -2.28 -27.75 -22.65
N ALA A 146 -1.88 -28.75 -21.87
CA ALA A 146 -0.47 -29.10 -21.70
C ALA A 146 0.20 -29.41 -23.05
N GLN A 147 -0.46 -30.17 -23.93
CA GLN A 147 0.08 -30.48 -25.25
C GLN A 147 0.14 -29.25 -26.18
N LEU A 148 -0.90 -28.43 -26.17
CA LEU A 148 -0.98 -27.21 -26.99
C LEU A 148 0.04 -26.15 -26.59
N LEU A 149 0.37 -26.10 -25.29
CA LEU A 149 1.26 -25.11 -24.71
C LEU A 149 2.68 -25.63 -24.48
N ALA A 150 2.94 -26.93 -24.74
CA ALA A 150 4.28 -27.51 -24.63
C ALA A 150 5.28 -26.89 -25.62
N GLU A 151 4.81 -26.51 -26.81
CA GLU A 151 5.64 -25.89 -27.85
C GLU A 151 5.70 -24.35 -27.73
N VAL A 152 4.82 -23.76 -26.91
CA VAL A 152 4.81 -22.32 -26.69
C VAL A 152 5.98 -21.97 -25.79
N SER A 153 6.90 -21.21 -26.34
CA SER A 153 8.06 -20.69 -25.62
C SER A 153 8.10 -19.17 -25.78
N GLU A 154 8.71 -18.51 -24.82
CA GLU A 154 8.93 -17.07 -24.93
C GLU A 154 9.86 -16.84 -26.12
N PRO A 155 9.40 -16.14 -27.18
CA PRO A 155 10.27 -15.90 -28.33
C PRO A 155 11.50 -15.15 -27.83
N LEU A 156 12.69 -15.56 -28.29
CA LEU A 156 13.94 -14.84 -28.04
C LEU A 156 13.81 -13.45 -28.65
N VAL A 157 13.31 -12.50 -27.87
CA VAL A 157 13.22 -11.11 -28.28
C VAL A 157 14.66 -10.61 -28.31
N ASN A 158 15.18 -10.40 -29.52
CA ASN A 158 16.37 -9.57 -29.69
C ASN A 158 16.03 -8.22 -29.03
N SER A 159 16.71 -7.92 -27.93
CA SER A 159 16.39 -6.85 -26.97
C SER A 159 16.40 -5.43 -27.55
N ASP A 160 16.70 -5.26 -28.83
CA ASP A 160 16.88 -3.97 -29.50
C ASP A 160 15.62 -3.38 -30.16
N THR A 161 14.47 -4.06 -30.16
CA THR A 161 13.26 -3.55 -30.86
C THR A 161 12.00 -3.48 -30.02
N GLY A 162 12.13 -3.42 -28.69
CA GLY A 162 11.01 -3.03 -27.83
C GLY A 162 10.58 -1.61 -28.18
N SER A 163 9.42 -1.46 -28.83
CA SER A 163 8.85 -0.14 -29.14
C SER A 163 8.82 0.70 -27.86
N PRO A 164 9.38 1.94 -27.87
CA PRO A 164 9.39 2.83 -26.70
C PRO A 164 8.02 2.97 -26.03
N ASP A 165 6.95 2.89 -26.81
CA ASP A 165 5.57 3.00 -26.35
C ASP A 165 5.17 1.86 -25.41
N LEU A 166 5.60 0.62 -25.67
CA LEU A 166 5.30 -0.52 -24.80
C LEU A 166 6.05 -0.43 -23.47
N MET A 167 7.31 0.03 -23.49
CA MET A 167 8.09 0.27 -22.28
C MET A 167 7.47 1.39 -21.44
N ILE A 168 7.04 2.49 -22.07
CA ILE A 168 6.33 3.58 -21.38
C ILE A 168 5.01 3.09 -20.79
N ALA A 169 4.23 2.29 -21.51
CA ALA A 169 2.97 1.73 -21.02
C ALA A 169 3.18 0.78 -19.83
N ARG A 170 4.28 0.02 -19.81
CA ARG A 170 4.67 -0.82 -18.67
C ARG A 170 5.06 0.01 -17.45
N LEU A 171 5.94 1.01 -17.64
CA LEU A 171 6.36 1.91 -16.56
C LEU A 171 5.19 2.68 -15.95
N ARG A 172 4.23 3.12 -16.76
CA ARG A 172 2.99 3.75 -16.26
C ARG A 172 2.17 2.79 -15.41
N ARG A 173 2.01 1.54 -15.84
CA ARG A 173 1.30 0.52 -15.05
C ARG A 173 1.99 0.22 -13.72
N ASP A 174 3.31 0.07 -13.74
CA ASP A 174 4.09 -0.16 -12.52
C ASP A 174 3.98 1.04 -11.57
N HIS A 175 4.00 2.27 -12.12
CA HIS A 175 3.76 3.50 -11.36
C HIS A 175 2.37 3.53 -10.73
N ASP A 176 1.31 3.31 -11.49
CA ASP A 176 -0.07 3.32 -10.99
C ASP A 176 -0.29 2.22 -9.92
N ARG A 177 0.36 1.06 -10.08
CA ARG A 177 0.37 -0.02 -9.07
C ARG A 177 1.07 0.41 -7.78
N LEU A 178 2.26 1.02 -7.89
CA LEU A 178 3.01 1.51 -6.73
C LEU A 178 2.26 2.65 -6.02
N ALA A 179 1.62 3.55 -6.76
CA ALA A 179 0.78 4.60 -6.21
C ALA A 179 -0.42 4.02 -5.43
N THR A 180 -1.07 2.99 -5.98
CA THR A 180 -2.18 2.30 -5.29
C THR A 180 -1.71 1.62 -4.00
N LYS A 181 -0.54 0.96 -4.02
CA LYS A 181 0.06 0.35 -2.82
C LYS A 181 0.42 1.40 -1.77
N LEU A 182 0.96 2.54 -2.19
CA LEU A 182 1.30 3.64 -1.29
C LEU A 182 0.05 4.18 -0.59
N ILE A 183 -1.03 4.44 -1.33
CA ILE A 183 -2.30 4.90 -0.76
C ILE A 183 -2.88 3.88 0.23
N ALA A 184 -2.78 2.58 -0.08
CA ALA A 184 -3.23 1.52 0.84
C ALA A 184 -2.41 1.51 2.14
N ALA A 185 -1.08 1.59 2.04
CA ALA A 185 -0.19 1.66 3.18
C ALA A 185 -0.42 2.93 4.03
N GLU A 186 -0.65 4.09 3.41
CA GLU A 186 -0.99 5.33 4.11
C GLU A 186 -2.30 5.22 4.90
N ARG A 187 -3.31 4.54 4.34
CA ARG A 187 -4.58 4.28 5.03
C ARG A 187 -4.42 3.35 6.22
N GLU A 188 -3.65 2.27 6.05
CA GLU A 188 -3.34 1.34 7.14
C GLU A 188 -2.57 2.05 8.27
N LEU A 189 -1.61 2.90 7.92
CA LEU A 189 -0.89 3.72 8.90
C LEU A 189 -1.82 4.70 9.62
N ALA A 190 -2.73 5.36 8.90
CA ALA A 190 -3.70 6.25 9.53
C ALA A 190 -4.65 5.53 10.49
N GLU A 191 -5.09 4.31 10.13
CA GLU A 191 -5.95 3.47 10.97
C GLU A 191 -5.22 2.99 12.23
N THR A 192 -3.98 2.52 12.09
CA THR A 192 -3.15 2.12 13.24
C THR A 192 -2.88 3.27 14.21
N LEU A 193 -2.61 4.48 13.71
CA LEU A 193 -2.47 5.68 14.54
C LEU A 193 -3.79 6.04 15.26
N SER A 194 -4.92 6.02 14.54
CA SER A 194 -6.23 6.28 15.15
C SER A 194 -6.57 5.27 16.25
N ASN A 195 -6.21 4.00 16.07
CA ASN A 195 -6.41 2.95 17.08
C ASN A 195 -5.47 3.15 18.28
N ALA A 196 -4.24 3.60 18.06
CA ALA A 196 -3.31 3.93 19.14
C ALA A 196 -3.82 5.08 20.01
N ASP A 197 -4.32 6.16 19.39
CA ASP A 197 -4.92 7.31 20.11
C ASP A 197 -6.15 6.90 20.92
N ALA A 198 -7.01 6.05 20.35
CA ALA A 198 -8.19 5.53 21.05
C ALA A 198 -7.80 4.68 22.27
N ASN A 199 -6.80 3.81 22.12
CA ASN A 199 -6.27 2.98 23.21
C ASN A 199 -5.62 3.84 24.30
N GLU A 200 -4.88 4.90 23.93
CA GLU A 200 -4.30 5.81 24.91
C GLU A 200 -5.39 6.57 25.71
N ALA A 201 -6.45 7.02 25.04
CA ALA A 201 -7.58 7.67 25.69
C ALA A 201 -8.39 6.72 26.61
N GLU A 202 -8.47 5.42 26.27
CA GLU A 202 -9.05 4.40 27.14
C GLU A 202 -8.17 4.13 28.36
N LEU A 203 -6.86 3.99 28.17
CA LEU A 203 -5.89 3.83 29.26
C LEU A 203 -5.87 5.03 30.23
N ALA A 204 -6.04 6.25 29.71
CA ALA A 204 -6.16 7.43 30.55
C ALA A 204 -7.44 7.37 31.42
N ARG A 205 -8.57 6.94 30.84
CA ARG A 205 -9.83 6.79 31.56
C ARG A 205 -9.76 5.72 32.64
N THR A 206 -9.14 4.57 32.36
CA THR A 206 -8.97 3.49 33.35
C THR A 206 -8.03 3.91 34.48
N ARG A 207 -6.97 4.67 34.21
CA ARG A 207 -6.11 5.27 35.25
C ARG A 207 -6.86 6.24 36.15
N ASP A 208 -7.66 7.13 35.58
CA ASP A 208 -8.47 8.08 36.36
C ASP A 208 -9.51 7.38 37.23
N GLU A 209 -10.13 6.32 36.71
CA GLU A 209 -11.07 5.49 37.47
C GLU A 209 -10.39 4.73 38.61
N ALA A 210 -9.24 4.10 38.34
CA ALA A 210 -8.44 3.44 39.37
C ALA A 210 -8.03 4.41 40.49
N ALA A 211 -7.54 5.61 40.14
CA ALA A 211 -7.15 6.64 41.10
C ALA A 211 -8.34 7.21 41.90
N ARG A 212 -9.56 7.19 41.34
CA ARG A 212 -10.79 7.53 42.09
C ARG A 212 -11.20 6.42 43.04
N ASN A 213 -11.13 5.17 42.60
CA ASN A 213 -11.45 4.01 43.43
C ASN A 213 -10.47 3.85 44.59
N GLU A 214 -9.17 4.04 44.36
CA GLU A 214 -8.15 4.05 45.40
C GLU A 214 -8.47 5.09 46.49
N ARG A 215 -8.71 6.35 46.12
CA ARG A 215 -9.10 7.41 47.06
C ARG A 215 -10.39 7.08 47.83
N ARG A 216 -11.38 6.46 47.17
CA ARG A 216 -12.62 6.02 47.82
C ARG A 216 -12.35 4.95 48.85
N LEU A 217 -11.60 3.90 48.48
CA LEU A 217 -11.24 2.79 49.36
C LEU A 217 -10.39 3.26 50.54
N GLU A 218 -9.44 4.18 50.33
CA GLU A 218 -8.65 4.80 51.41
C GLU A 218 -9.54 5.56 52.41
N THR A 219 -10.52 6.33 51.90
CA THR A 219 -11.45 7.08 52.74
C THR A 219 -12.36 6.15 53.54
N GLU A 220 -12.91 5.10 52.89
CA GLU A 220 -13.72 4.08 53.57
C GLU A 220 -12.92 3.32 54.63
N ALA A 221 -11.67 2.92 54.31
CA ALA A 221 -10.79 2.25 55.26
C ALA A 221 -10.45 3.15 56.46
N ALA A 222 -10.19 4.44 56.23
CA ALA A 222 -9.95 5.41 57.30
C ALA A 222 -11.18 5.56 58.21
N PHE A 223 -12.38 5.65 57.63
CA PHE A 223 -13.64 5.72 58.38
C PHE A 223 -13.88 4.47 59.24
N LEU A 224 -13.66 3.28 58.67
CA LEU A 224 -13.80 2.01 59.38
C LEU A 224 -12.79 1.86 60.52
N ARG A 225 -11.53 2.29 60.32
CA ARG A 225 -10.50 2.28 61.37
C ARG A 225 -10.88 3.20 62.53
N ALA A 226 -11.35 4.41 62.22
CA ALA A 226 -11.83 5.35 63.24
C ALA A 226 -13.05 4.79 64.00
N GLY A 227 -13.98 4.14 63.31
CA GLY A 227 -15.12 3.46 63.91
C GLY A 227 -14.71 2.32 64.86
N LEU A 228 -13.75 1.48 64.45
CA LEU A 228 -13.17 0.42 65.29
C LEU A 228 -12.51 0.98 66.56
N GLU A 229 -11.77 2.07 66.43
CA GLU A 229 -11.07 2.70 67.55
C GLU A 229 -12.06 3.32 68.55
N ALA A 230 -13.13 3.95 68.04
CA ALA A 230 -14.24 4.45 68.86
C ALA A 230 -14.95 3.32 69.63
N VAL A 231 -15.26 2.19 68.98
CA VAL A 231 -15.88 1.02 69.64
C VAL A 231 -14.96 0.45 70.72
N ARG A 232 -13.66 0.27 70.42
CA ARG A 232 -12.66 -0.19 71.41
C ARG A 232 -12.59 0.71 72.64
N SER A 233 -12.63 2.03 72.43
CA SER A 233 -12.54 3.00 73.52
C SER A 233 -13.75 3.00 74.47
N ARG A 234 -14.91 2.51 74.03
CA ARG A 234 -16.14 2.47 74.84
C ARG A 234 -16.24 1.28 75.80
N GLY A 235 -15.32 0.32 75.73
CA GLY A 235 -15.23 -0.79 76.70
C GLY A 235 -16.53 -1.59 76.82
N ALA A 236 -16.95 -2.26 75.76
CA ALA A 236 -18.15 -3.12 75.76
C ALA A 236 -17.78 -4.58 75.48
N ALA A 237 -18.04 -5.45 76.47
CA ALA A 237 -17.93 -6.91 76.31
C ALA A 237 -19.05 -7.49 75.39
N ASP A 238 -20.08 -6.70 75.06
CA ASP A 238 -21.22 -7.11 74.22
C ASP A 238 -21.08 -6.80 72.72
N ASP A 239 -20.04 -6.07 72.28
CA ASP A 239 -19.86 -5.66 70.86
C ASP A 239 -18.94 -6.59 70.04
N ALA A 240 -18.74 -7.82 70.50
CA ALA A 240 -17.85 -8.79 69.83
C ALA A 240 -18.27 -9.12 68.39
N ASP A 241 -19.58 -9.16 68.12
CA ASP A 241 -20.10 -9.42 66.77
C ASP A 241 -19.93 -8.21 65.86
N ALA A 242 -20.14 -6.98 66.35
CA ALA A 242 -19.89 -5.76 65.58
C ALA A 242 -18.41 -5.61 65.20
N LEU A 243 -17.50 -5.97 66.10
CA LEU A 243 -16.06 -6.01 65.81
C LEU A 243 -15.70 -7.10 64.78
N ARG A 244 -16.40 -8.24 64.79
CA ARG A 244 -16.22 -9.30 63.79
C ARG A 244 -16.67 -8.83 62.41
N ASP A 245 -17.85 -8.21 62.31
CA ASP A 245 -18.39 -7.69 61.05
C ASP A 245 -17.49 -6.60 60.45
N LEU A 246 -16.98 -5.68 61.28
CA LEU A 246 -16.04 -4.66 60.83
C LEU A 246 -14.73 -5.25 60.31
N ARG A 247 -14.21 -6.31 60.94
CA ARG A 247 -13.02 -7.02 60.44
C ARG A 247 -13.28 -7.68 59.10
N ILE A 248 -14.39 -8.41 58.96
CA ILE A 248 -14.79 -9.02 57.68
C ILE A 248 -14.90 -7.97 56.58
N ARG A 249 -15.47 -6.79 56.89
CA ARG A 249 -15.58 -5.70 55.93
C ARG A 249 -14.22 -5.10 55.53
N ILE A 250 -13.31 -4.93 56.49
CA ILE A 250 -11.93 -4.47 56.21
C ILE A 250 -11.18 -5.48 55.36
N ASP A 251 -11.30 -6.77 55.66
CA ASP A 251 -10.64 -7.83 54.90
C ASP A 251 -11.19 -7.88 53.46
N SER A 252 -12.51 -7.75 53.29
CA SER A 252 -13.15 -7.64 51.98
C SER A 252 -12.63 -6.43 51.19
N LEU A 253 -12.59 -5.24 51.80
CA LEU A 253 -12.10 -4.03 51.11
C LEU A 253 -10.60 -4.10 50.81
N SER A 254 -9.82 -4.80 51.66
CA SER A 254 -8.40 -5.02 51.41
C SER A 254 -8.19 -5.97 50.22
N SER A 255 -9.02 -7.02 50.11
CA SER A 255 -9.04 -7.90 48.94
C SER A 255 -9.43 -7.14 47.67
N ASP A 256 -10.49 -6.32 47.71
CA ASP A 256 -10.93 -5.52 46.56
C ASP A 256 -9.83 -4.53 46.11
N ARG A 257 -9.10 -3.94 47.06
CA ARG A 257 -7.95 -3.07 46.77
C ARG A 257 -6.83 -3.85 46.08
N ASP A 258 -6.49 -5.02 46.60
CA ASP A 258 -5.40 -5.84 46.06
C ASP A 258 -5.75 -6.34 44.64
N ASP A 259 -7.00 -6.72 44.39
CA ASP A 259 -7.51 -7.07 43.06
C ASP A 259 -7.46 -5.87 42.09
N ALA A 260 -7.82 -4.67 42.55
CA ALA A 260 -7.73 -3.45 41.76
C ALA A 260 -6.26 -3.10 41.40
N LEU A 261 -5.31 -3.30 42.33
CA LEU A 261 -3.88 -3.09 42.09
C LEU A 261 -3.34 -4.08 41.06
N VAL A 262 -3.74 -5.35 41.12
CA VAL A 262 -3.36 -6.36 40.10
C VAL A 262 -3.94 -5.98 38.73
N ALA A 263 -5.20 -5.56 38.67
CA ALA A 263 -5.82 -5.13 37.41
C ALA A 263 -5.12 -3.90 36.80
N TRP A 264 -4.76 -2.93 37.64
CA TRP A 264 -4.00 -1.75 37.21
C TRP A 264 -2.60 -2.11 36.70
N THR A 265 -1.89 -3.00 37.41
CA THR A 265 -0.55 -3.46 36.99
C THR A 265 -0.59 -4.12 35.61
N ARG A 266 -1.58 -4.97 35.34
CA ARG A 266 -1.79 -5.58 34.00
C ARG A 266 -2.08 -4.54 32.92
N ALA A 267 -2.86 -3.51 33.23
CA ALA A 267 -3.14 -2.44 32.30
C ALA A 267 -1.89 -1.60 31.97
N GLU A 268 -1.02 -1.36 32.95
CA GLU A 268 0.27 -0.68 32.72
C GLU A 268 1.22 -1.52 31.86
N GLU A 269 1.31 -2.82 32.10
CA GLU A 269 2.10 -3.74 31.27
C GLU A 269 1.62 -3.75 29.82
N ALA A 270 0.30 -3.81 29.58
CA ALA A 270 -0.27 -3.75 28.24
C ALA A 270 0.03 -2.41 27.55
N ALA A 271 -0.05 -1.29 28.28
CA ALA A 271 0.29 0.03 27.77
C ALA A 271 1.78 0.14 27.39
N ALA A 272 2.67 -0.44 28.20
CA ALA A 272 4.10 -0.47 27.92
C ALA A 272 4.40 -1.28 26.64
N GLN A 273 3.72 -2.41 26.43
CA GLN A 273 3.86 -3.20 25.20
C GLN A 273 3.39 -2.45 23.95
N LEU A 274 2.29 -1.69 24.03
CA LEU A 274 1.82 -0.87 22.92
C LEU A 274 2.80 0.24 22.55
N ARG A 275 3.42 0.90 23.55
CA ARG A 275 4.46 1.93 23.32
C ARG A 275 5.67 1.35 22.60
N LEU A 276 6.16 0.19 23.03
CA LEU A 276 7.28 -0.50 22.35
C LEU A 276 6.95 -0.84 20.89
N ARG A 277 5.73 -1.29 20.59
CA ARG A 277 5.30 -1.56 19.21
C ARG A 277 5.25 -0.29 18.36
N LEU A 278 4.77 0.81 18.94
CA LEU A 278 4.69 2.10 18.25
C LEU A 278 6.09 2.65 17.95
N GLU A 279 7.01 2.58 18.90
CA GLU A 279 8.42 2.95 18.69
C GLU A 279 9.09 2.09 17.61
N ALA A 280 8.84 0.77 17.60
CA ALA A 280 9.34 -0.12 16.56
C ALA A 280 8.81 0.24 15.17
N ALA A 281 7.50 0.49 15.03
CA ALA A 281 6.89 0.89 13.76
C ALA A 281 7.43 2.25 13.27
N GLN A 282 7.63 3.21 14.18
CA GLN A 282 8.25 4.50 13.86
C GLN A 282 9.71 4.34 13.41
N ALA A 283 10.47 3.45 14.03
CA ALA A 283 11.84 3.16 13.63
C ALA A 283 11.91 2.52 12.24
N GLU A 284 11.02 1.57 11.92
CA GLU A 284 10.91 0.98 10.59
C GLU A 284 10.58 2.04 9.52
N LEU A 285 9.62 2.92 9.81
CA LEU A 285 9.26 4.01 8.90
C LEU A 285 10.43 4.99 8.70
N ALA A 286 11.15 5.32 9.77
CA ALA A 286 12.35 6.14 9.70
C ALA A 286 13.47 5.46 8.91
N GLU A 287 13.65 4.15 9.03
CA GLU A 287 14.62 3.39 8.23
C GLU A 287 14.25 3.41 6.75
N VAL A 288 12.98 3.18 6.40
CA VAL A 288 12.48 3.25 5.03
C VAL A 288 12.68 4.65 4.45
N ALA A 289 12.45 5.71 5.24
CA ALA A 289 12.67 7.09 4.82
C ALA A 289 14.15 7.47 4.72
N ALA A 290 15.00 6.92 5.58
CA ALA A 290 16.44 7.19 5.62
C ALA A 290 17.22 6.39 4.57
N ARG A 291 16.65 5.29 4.05
CA ARG A 291 17.23 4.56 2.92
C ARG A 291 17.37 5.55 1.76
N PRO A 292 18.61 5.82 1.29
CA PRO A 292 18.82 6.72 0.17
C PRO A 292 18.04 6.12 -0.99
N SER A 293 17.00 6.84 -1.44
CA SER A 293 16.26 6.48 -2.63
C SER A 293 17.31 6.22 -3.70
N GLY A 294 17.39 4.97 -4.18
CA GLY A 294 18.41 4.56 -5.14
C GLY A 294 18.52 5.58 -6.28
N PRO A 295 19.70 5.74 -6.91
CA PRO A 295 20.02 6.86 -7.78
C PRO A 295 18.83 7.21 -8.67
N THR A 296 18.17 8.32 -8.36
CA THR A 296 17.00 8.86 -9.04
C THR A 296 17.37 9.13 -10.50
N PHE A 297 17.32 8.10 -11.35
CA PHE A 297 17.48 8.24 -12.80
C PHE A 297 16.30 8.99 -13.43
N THR A 298 15.21 9.18 -12.68
CA THR A 298 14.02 9.92 -13.11
C THR A 298 14.17 11.44 -13.00
N SER A 299 14.95 11.99 -12.05
CA SER A 299 14.96 13.44 -11.80
C SER A 299 15.58 14.26 -12.93
N LYS A 300 16.61 13.75 -13.62
CA LYS A 300 17.21 14.46 -14.77
C LYS A 300 16.29 14.52 -15.98
N ARG A 301 15.49 13.47 -16.23
CA ARG A 301 14.51 13.46 -17.33
C ARG A 301 13.30 14.33 -16.99
N GLN A 302 12.82 14.27 -15.74
CA GLN A 302 11.73 15.12 -15.26
C GLN A 302 12.10 16.61 -15.37
N GLY A 303 13.28 17.00 -14.87
CA GLY A 303 13.72 18.40 -14.94
C GLY A 303 13.92 18.93 -16.37
N ARG A 304 14.24 18.05 -17.32
CA ARG A 304 14.28 18.43 -18.74
C ARG A 304 12.88 18.63 -19.31
N ALA A 305 11.94 17.73 -19.02
CA ALA A 305 10.56 17.86 -19.44
C ALA A 305 9.89 19.12 -18.83
N ASP A 306 10.18 19.43 -17.56
CA ASP A 306 9.74 20.66 -16.89
C ASP A 306 10.25 21.90 -17.61
N ALA A 307 11.55 21.95 -17.91
CA ALA A 307 12.16 23.08 -18.60
C ALA A 307 11.62 23.26 -20.03
N GLU A 308 11.41 22.15 -20.75
CA GLU A 308 10.82 22.16 -22.09
C GLU A 308 9.37 22.67 -22.05
N LEU A 309 8.54 22.15 -21.14
CA LEU A 309 7.15 22.60 -21.00
C LEU A 309 7.07 24.07 -20.58
N GLN A 310 7.89 24.51 -19.62
CA GLN A 310 7.96 25.93 -19.24
C GLN A 310 8.34 26.82 -20.41
N THR A 311 9.30 26.39 -21.23
CA THR A 311 9.75 27.13 -22.42
C THR A 311 8.61 27.25 -23.44
N VAL A 312 7.92 26.14 -23.73
CA VAL A 312 6.77 26.11 -24.65
C VAL A 312 5.64 27.00 -24.12
N MET A 313 5.30 26.90 -22.84
CA MET A 313 4.26 27.71 -22.20
C MET A 313 4.59 29.20 -22.26
N LYS A 314 5.85 29.57 -21.96
CA LYS A 314 6.30 30.96 -22.00
C LYS A 314 6.29 31.52 -23.43
N ALA A 315 6.58 30.70 -24.43
CA ALA A 315 6.56 31.10 -25.83
C ALA A 315 5.13 31.26 -26.37
N LEU A 316 4.23 30.33 -26.04
CA LEU A 316 2.86 30.32 -26.57
C LEU A 316 1.88 31.19 -25.76
N LEU A 317 2.08 31.30 -24.45
CA LEU A 317 1.18 31.96 -23.51
C LEU A 317 1.97 32.89 -22.56
N PRO A 318 2.67 33.91 -23.09
CA PRO A 318 3.59 34.75 -22.31
C PRO A 318 2.91 35.54 -21.19
N SER A 319 1.59 35.75 -21.29
CA SER A 319 0.79 36.43 -20.26
C SER A 319 0.33 35.49 -19.14
N ILE A 320 0.73 34.22 -19.12
CA ILE A 320 0.37 33.26 -18.07
C ILE A 320 1.60 32.91 -17.25
N ALA A 321 1.52 33.15 -15.94
CA ALA A 321 2.48 32.72 -14.95
C ALA A 321 1.91 31.54 -14.14
N PHE A 322 2.46 30.35 -14.35
CA PHE A 322 2.13 29.17 -13.56
C PHE A 322 2.72 29.27 -12.15
N VAL A 323 1.95 28.86 -11.14
CA VAL A 323 2.36 28.92 -9.72
C VAL A 323 2.29 27.54 -9.05
N ARG A 324 2.98 27.39 -7.91
CA ARG A 324 2.90 26.22 -7.00
C ARG A 324 2.89 24.85 -7.69
N GLY A 325 3.99 24.48 -8.35
CA GLY A 325 4.12 23.13 -8.93
C GLY A 325 3.17 22.80 -10.08
N SER A 326 2.40 23.76 -10.60
CA SER A 326 1.43 23.51 -11.69
C SER A 326 2.06 22.81 -12.90
N ILE A 327 3.30 23.14 -13.25
CA ILE A 327 4.00 22.53 -14.39
C ILE A 327 4.22 21.03 -14.16
N ASP A 328 4.68 20.66 -12.96
CA ASP A 328 4.91 19.28 -12.58
C ASP A 328 3.59 18.50 -12.63
N PHE A 329 2.52 19.06 -12.01
CA PHE A 329 1.18 18.48 -12.07
C PHE A 329 0.66 18.29 -13.51
N ILE A 330 0.91 19.24 -14.41
CA ILE A 330 0.51 19.12 -15.83
C ILE A 330 1.28 18.00 -16.54
N LEU A 331 2.52 17.74 -16.14
CA LEU A 331 3.35 16.70 -16.74
C LEU A 331 3.00 15.31 -16.22
N THR A 332 2.74 15.20 -14.92
CA THR A 332 2.49 13.92 -14.24
C THR A 332 1.02 13.49 -14.29
N GLU A 333 0.10 14.40 -13.98
CA GLU A 333 -1.31 14.05 -13.71
C GLU A 333 -2.27 14.36 -14.87
N VAL A 334 -1.89 15.22 -15.81
CA VAL A 334 -2.76 15.61 -16.94
C VAL A 334 -2.37 14.81 -18.19
N GLU A 335 -3.06 13.68 -18.41
CA GLU A 335 -2.87 12.82 -19.58
C GLU A 335 -3.32 13.50 -20.87
N ASP A 336 -4.53 14.07 -20.89
CA ASP A 336 -5.08 14.81 -22.02
C ASP A 336 -5.09 16.31 -21.74
N ARG A 337 -4.15 17.03 -22.35
CA ARG A 337 -3.93 18.46 -22.12
C ARG A 337 -4.80 19.36 -23.00
N ARG A 338 -5.64 18.80 -23.88
CA ARG A 338 -6.45 19.61 -24.83
C ARG A 338 -7.43 20.55 -24.12
N ASP A 339 -8.13 20.06 -23.10
CA ASP A 339 -9.08 20.87 -22.34
C ASP A 339 -8.36 21.97 -21.53
N LEU A 340 -7.24 21.62 -20.88
CA LEU A 340 -6.39 22.59 -20.19
C LEU A 340 -5.90 23.69 -21.16
N TYR A 341 -5.29 23.33 -22.28
CA TYR A 341 -4.74 24.29 -23.24
C TYR A 341 -5.83 25.15 -23.88
N GLY A 342 -7.00 24.56 -24.16
CA GLY A 342 -8.17 25.31 -24.61
C GLY A 342 -8.61 26.37 -23.60
N LYS A 343 -8.67 26.05 -22.31
CA LYS A 343 -9.02 27.00 -21.25
C LYS A 343 -7.96 28.08 -21.04
N LEU A 344 -6.68 27.71 -21.07
CA LEU A 344 -5.58 28.68 -20.95
C LEU A 344 -5.60 29.67 -22.11
N ARG A 345 -5.85 29.20 -23.34
CA ARG A 345 -5.99 30.08 -24.49
C ARG A 345 -7.22 30.99 -24.39
N LEU A 346 -8.36 30.44 -23.99
CA LEU A 346 -9.56 31.23 -23.71
C LEU A 346 -9.32 32.28 -22.62
N LEU A 347 -8.52 31.98 -21.60
CA LEU A 347 -8.18 32.93 -20.55
C LEU A 347 -7.42 34.15 -21.09
N VAL A 348 -6.57 33.96 -22.09
CA VAL A 348 -5.82 35.04 -22.75
C VAL A 348 -6.72 35.80 -23.74
N ASP A 349 -7.44 35.08 -24.60
CA ASP A 349 -8.19 35.66 -25.72
C ASP A 349 -9.53 36.27 -25.28
N ASN A 350 -10.25 35.61 -24.38
CA ASN A 350 -11.57 36.03 -23.89
C ASN A 350 -11.85 35.49 -22.47
N PRO A 351 -11.34 36.15 -21.42
CA PRO A 351 -11.39 35.64 -20.05
C PRO A 351 -12.81 35.46 -19.51
N VAL A 352 -13.79 36.20 -20.03
CA VAL A 352 -15.21 36.07 -19.62
C VAL A 352 -15.78 34.71 -20.05
N SER A 353 -15.32 34.17 -21.17
CA SER A 353 -15.79 32.89 -21.71
C SER A 353 -15.23 31.66 -21.00
N VAL A 354 -14.23 31.81 -20.12
CA VAL A 354 -13.71 30.68 -19.32
C VAL A 354 -14.76 30.18 -18.32
N GLY A 355 -15.68 31.05 -17.87
CA GLY A 355 -16.81 30.66 -17.02
C GLY A 355 -16.41 30.29 -15.58
N GLY A 356 -15.36 30.91 -15.04
CA GLY A 356 -14.89 30.60 -13.69
C GLY A 356 -15.84 31.05 -12.57
N LYS A 357 -15.94 30.24 -11.52
CA LYS A 357 -16.66 30.57 -10.27
C LYS A 357 -15.72 31.30 -9.33
N ARG A 358 -16.22 32.26 -8.55
CA ARG A 358 -15.41 32.92 -7.51
C ARG A 358 -15.04 31.94 -6.41
N VAL A 359 -13.76 31.92 -6.04
CA VAL A 359 -13.29 31.17 -4.88
C VAL A 359 -13.63 31.97 -3.62
N HIS A 360 -14.69 31.58 -2.91
CA HIS A 360 -15.19 32.33 -1.75
C HIS A 360 -14.14 32.57 -0.66
N ALA A 361 -13.14 31.70 -0.56
CA ALA A 361 -12.09 31.78 0.45
C ALA A 361 -10.97 32.79 0.12
N VAL A 362 -10.86 33.25 -1.14
CA VAL A 362 -9.71 34.04 -1.61
C VAL A 362 -10.13 35.10 -2.63
N ASP A 363 -9.90 36.37 -2.30
CA ASP A 363 -10.34 37.46 -3.15
C ASP A 363 -9.57 37.51 -4.48
N GLY A 364 -10.30 37.83 -5.56
CA GLY A 364 -9.78 37.94 -6.92
C GLY A 364 -9.44 36.63 -7.64
N TRP A 365 -9.55 35.47 -6.99
CA TRP A 365 -9.36 34.16 -7.64
C TRP A 365 -10.65 33.58 -8.18
N LEU A 366 -10.55 33.01 -9.38
CA LEU A 366 -11.62 32.28 -10.06
C LEU A 366 -11.20 30.82 -10.25
N GLU A 367 -12.13 29.89 -10.17
CA GLU A 367 -11.94 28.45 -10.35
C GLU A 367 -12.77 27.96 -11.54
N VAL A 368 -12.16 27.14 -12.41
CA VAL A 368 -12.87 26.35 -13.42
C VAL A 368 -12.40 24.90 -13.37
N HIS A 369 -13.33 23.97 -13.60
CA HIS A 369 -12.98 22.55 -13.70
C HIS A 369 -12.35 22.26 -15.07
N MET A 370 -11.43 21.30 -15.10
CA MET A 370 -10.86 20.78 -16.35
C MET A 370 -10.75 19.26 -16.32
N SER A 371 -10.71 18.66 -17.51
CA SER A 371 -10.42 17.23 -17.70
C SER A 371 -8.93 16.96 -17.49
N THR A 372 -8.60 15.89 -16.76
CA THR A 372 -7.23 15.36 -16.66
C THR A 372 -6.96 14.25 -17.67
N GLY A 373 -7.98 13.83 -18.44
CA GLY A 373 -7.94 12.62 -19.27
C GLY A 373 -8.43 11.36 -18.53
N ARG A 374 -8.20 11.29 -17.22
CA ARG A 374 -8.71 10.23 -16.33
C ARG A 374 -10.10 10.54 -15.75
N GLY A 375 -10.44 11.83 -15.66
CA GLY A 375 -11.69 12.32 -15.09
C GLY A 375 -11.83 13.83 -15.19
N ARG A 376 -12.84 14.40 -14.51
CA ARG A 376 -13.09 15.86 -14.42
C ARG A 376 -12.68 16.44 -13.06
N ASP A 377 -11.64 15.87 -12.49
CA ASP A 377 -11.16 16.23 -11.16
C ASP A 377 -10.05 17.28 -11.19
N GLY A 378 -9.64 17.74 -12.37
CA GLY A 378 -8.71 18.86 -12.50
C GLY A 378 -9.35 20.19 -12.10
N ARG A 379 -8.55 21.05 -11.48
CA ARG A 379 -8.89 22.42 -11.09
C ARG A 379 -7.90 23.40 -11.68
N LEU A 380 -8.45 24.44 -12.31
CA LEU A 380 -7.69 25.56 -12.84
C LEU A 380 -8.14 26.81 -12.09
N TYR A 381 -7.28 27.31 -11.20
CA TYR A 381 -7.47 28.57 -10.52
C TYR A 381 -6.73 29.68 -11.26
N TYR A 382 -7.34 30.84 -11.39
CA TYR A 382 -6.70 31.97 -12.04
C TYR A 382 -7.05 33.31 -11.38
N LYS A 383 -6.07 34.21 -11.35
CA LYS A 383 -6.19 35.59 -10.84
C LYS A 383 -5.52 36.55 -11.81
N LYS A 384 -6.21 37.65 -12.11
CA LYS A 384 -5.66 38.71 -12.98
C LYS A 384 -4.52 39.43 -12.25
N ARG A 385 -3.40 39.63 -12.94
CA ARG A 385 -2.27 40.45 -12.51
C ARG A 385 -2.15 41.69 -13.41
N GLU A 386 -1.25 42.60 -13.05
CA GLU A 386 -0.97 43.81 -13.83
C GLU A 386 -0.57 43.49 -15.28
N HIS A 387 0.24 42.44 -15.48
CA HIS A 387 0.74 42.03 -16.79
C HIS A 387 0.36 40.61 -17.19
N GLY A 388 -0.89 40.20 -16.89
CA GLY A 388 -1.42 38.92 -17.34
C GLY A 388 -2.19 38.16 -16.26
N TRP A 389 -1.89 36.88 -16.12
CA TRP A 389 -2.63 35.94 -15.29
C TRP A 389 -1.70 35.08 -14.44
N SER A 390 -2.05 34.89 -13.17
CA SER A 390 -1.52 33.78 -12.39
C SER A 390 -2.44 32.60 -12.51
N VAL A 391 -1.87 31.42 -12.80
CA VAL A 391 -2.62 30.19 -12.97
C VAL A 391 -2.06 29.09 -12.08
N LEU A 392 -2.92 28.50 -11.26
CA LEU A 392 -2.65 27.28 -10.51
C LEU A 392 -3.45 26.14 -11.14
N VAL A 393 -2.76 25.06 -11.48
CA VAL A 393 -3.33 23.82 -11.99
C VAL A 393 -3.09 22.73 -10.97
N SER A 394 -4.16 22.10 -10.50
CA SER A 394 -4.12 21.15 -9.39
C SER A 394 -5.26 20.13 -9.52
N ASP A 395 -5.28 19.12 -8.65
CA ASP A 395 -6.40 18.19 -8.53
C ASP A 395 -7.45 18.69 -7.52
N LYS A 396 -8.59 18.02 -7.51
CA LYS A 396 -9.66 18.30 -6.55
C LYS A 396 -9.28 17.89 -5.13
N ALA A 397 -8.44 16.86 -4.96
CA ALA A 397 -8.07 16.35 -3.63
C ALA A 397 -7.20 17.36 -2.86
N ALA A 398 -6.35 18.12 -3.55
CA ALA A 398 -5.52 19.18 -2.98
C ALA A 398 -6.25 20.50 -2.75
N GLN A 399 -7.56 20.60 -3.05
CA GLN A 399 -8.32 21.86 -2.99
C GLN A 399 -8.23 22.57 -1.63
N ALA A 400 -8.25 21.83 -0.52
CA ALA A 400 -8.12 22.42 0.82
C ALA A 400 -6.75 23.11 1.00
N ASN A 401 -5.68 22.45 0.57
CA ASN A 401 -4.32 22.97 0.61
C ASN A 401 -4.13 24.12 -0.38
N ASP A 402 -4.79 24.09 -1.54
CA ASP A 402 -4.82 25.16 -2.53
C ASP A 402 -5.46 26.41 -1.97
N PHE A 403 -6.60 26.30 -1.30
CA PHE A 403 -7.24 27.45 -0.67
C PHE A 403 -6.36 28.07 0.42
N GLN A 404 -5.68 27.26 1.23
CA GLN A 404 -4.75 27.80 2.23
C GLN A 404 -3.60 28.57 1.58
N TRP A 405 -3.01 28.04 0.51
CA TRP A 405 -1.90 28.70 -0.18
C TRP A 405 -2.35 29.97 -0.92
N LEU A 406 -3.48 29.90 -1.64
CA LEU A 406 -4.03 31.03 -2.39
C LEU A 406 -4.36 32.23 -1.48
N LYS A 407 -4.74 32.01 -0.21
CA LYS A 407 -4.91 33.09 0.79
C LYS A 407 -3.65 33.90 1.05
N THR A 408 -2.48 33.33 0.78
CA THR A 408 -1.18 34.01 0.99
C THR A 408 -0.70 34.77 -0.26
N GLN A 409 -1.45 34.76 -1.36
CA GLN A 409 -1.09 35.33 -2.68
C GLN A 409 -1.99 36.49 -3.12
#